data_AF-A0A0M3HJG4-F1
#
_entry.id   AF-A0A0M3HJG4-F1
#
_cell.length_a   1.000
_cell.length_b   1.000
_cell.length_c   1.000
_cell.angle_alpha   90.00
_cell.angle_beta   90.00
_cell.angle_gamma   90.00
#
_symmetry.space_group_name_H-M   'P 1'
#
loop_
_entity.id
_entity.type
_entity.pdbx_description
1 polymer ?
#
loop_
_entity_poly.entity_id
_entity_poly.type
_entity_poly.pdbx_seq_one_letter_code
_entity_poly.pdbx_strand_id
1 'polypeptide(L)'
;APITEELAFRACTAALVLQCVSPISAVFIAPLPFALSHLHHIFDDMKRGKTKQQAVLHRVFQMTYSYLFGAYATFLFVRTGEYLKILLNHNTFA
;
A
#
# COMPACT_ATOMS: atom_id res chain seq x y z
N ALA A 1 -13.17 4.13 2.62
CA ALA A 1 -12.62 5.05 1.61
C ALA A 1 -13.01 4.52 0.24
N PRO A 2 -13.41 5.37 -0.70
CA PRO A 2 -13.63 4.96 -2.09
C PRO A 2 -12.35 4.34 -2.66
N ILE A 3 -12.50 3.24 -3.39
CA ILE A 3 -11.40 2.43 -3.96
C ILE A 3 -10.39 3.29 -4.75
N THR A 4 -10.86 4.39 -5.33
CA THR A 4 -10.07 5.35 -6.11
C THR A 4 -9.06 6.14 -5.28
N GLU A 5 -9.41 6.58 -4.07
CA GLU A 5 -8.46 7.30 -3.18
C GLU A 5 -7.34 6.37 -2.74
N GLU A 6 -7.67 5.13 -2.40
CA GLU A 6 -6.68 4.13 -1.99
C GLU A 6 -5.73 3.79 -3.14
N LEU A 7 -6.25 3.65 -4.36
CA LEU A 7 -5.44 3.39 -5.55
C LEU A 7 -4.53 4.59 -5.89
N ALA A 8 -5.05 5.81 -5.83
CA ALA A 8 -4.27 7.04 -6.07
C ALA A 8 -3.14 7.19 -5.05
N PHE A 9 -3.43 6.97 -3.76
CA PHE A 9 -2.41 7.02 -2.70
C PHE A 9 -1.30 5.99 -2.92
N ARG A 10 -1.67 4.75 -3.30
CA ARG A 10 -0.71 3.67 -3.60
C ARG A 10 0.11 3.95 -4.85
N ALA A 11 -0.50 4.52 -5.89
CA ALA A 11 0.20 4.90 -7.12
C ALA A 11 1.20 6.05 -6.87
N CYS A 12 0.81 7.09 -6.12
CA CYS A 12 1.70 8.18 -5.75
C CYS A 12 2.87 7.69 -4.88
N THR A 13 2.59 6.81 -3.90
CA THR A 13 3.64 6.23 -3.05
C THR A 13 4.61 5.39 -3.88
N ALA A 14 4.12 4.57 -4.80
CA ALA A 14 4.96 3.81 -5.73
C ALA A 14 5.81 4.71 -6.62
N ALA A 15 5.24 5.79 -7.18
CA ALA A 15 5.95 6.75 -8.01
C ALA A 15 7.07 7.50 -7.26
N LEU A 16 6.86 7.83 -5.98
CA LEU A 16 7.89 8.44 -5.13
C LEU A 16 9.01 7.46 -4.79
N VAL A 17 8.66 6.22 -4.42
CA VAL A 17 9.66 5.18 -4.11
C VAL A 17 10.52 4.85 -5.34
N LEU A 18 9.92 4.80 -6.53
CA LEU A 18 10.63 4.57 -7.80
C LEU A 18 11.69 5.63 -8.13
N GLN A 19 11.62 6.83 -7.57
CA GLN A 19 12.65 7.85 -7.74
C GLN A 19 13.89 7.60 -6.88
N CYS A 20 13.75 6.76 -5.84
CA CYS A 20 14.80 6.53 -4.84
C CYS A 20 15.44 5.13 -4.97
N VAL A 21 14.76 4.16 -5.57
CA VAL A 21 15.23 2.77 -5.65
C VAL A 21 14.94 2.14 -7.02
N SER A 22 15.58 1.00 -7.30
CA SER A 22 15.31 0.24 -8.54
C SER A 22 13.84 -0.19 -8.64
N PRO A 23 13.29 -0.38 -9.85
CA PRO A 23 11.89 -0.78 -10.01
C PRO A 23 11.53 -2.09 -9.31
N ILE A 24 12.45 -3.06 -9.29
CA ILE A 24 12.26 -4.32 -8.57
C ILE A 24 12.23 -4.06 -7.07
N SER A 25 13.13 -3.23 -6.55
CA SER A 25 13.14 -2.84 -5.14
C SER A 25 11.86 -2.10 -4.75
N ALA A 26 11.33 -1.24 -5.62
CA ALA A 26 10.11 -0.48 -5.35
C ALA A 26 8.89 -1.38 -5.16
N VAL A 27 8.78 -2.49 -5.91
CA VAL A 27 7.71 -3.49 -5.75
C VAL A 27 7.64 -4.07 -4.34
N PHE A 28 8.80 -4.26 -3.70
CA PHE A 28 8.87 -4.80 -2.35
C PHE A 28 8.85 -3.72 -1.27
N ILE A 29 9.42 -2.54 -1.52
CA ILE A 29 9.58 -1.48 -0.51
C ILE A 29 8.31 -0.63 -0.38
N ALA A 30 7.67 -0.24 -1.50
CA ALA A 30 6.52 0.64 -1.49
C ALA A 30 5.33 0.17 -0.62
N PRO A 31 4.96 -1.12 -0.58
CA PRO A 31 3.83 -1.57 0.24
C PRO A 31 4.14 -1.72 1.73
N LEU A 32 5.42 -1.74 2.15
CA LEU A 32 5.80 -2.05 3.54
C LEU A 32 5.25 -1.07 4.58
N PRO A 33 5.39 0.27 4.44
CA PRO A 33 4.95 1.19 5.48
C PRO A 33 3.45 1.08 5.77
N PHE A 34 2.64 0.95 4.70
CA PHE A 34 1.20 0.81 4.85
C PHE A 34 0.80 -0.55 5.41
N ALA A 35 1.45 -1.63 4.98
CA ALA A 35 1.20 -2.97 5.53
C ALA A 35 1.51 -3.02 7.03
N LEU A 36 2.69 -2.55 7.46
CA LEU A 36 3.13 -2.59 8.85
C LEU A 36 2.28 -1.73 9.80
N SER A 37 1.66 -0.65 9.29
CA SER A 37 0.79 0.20 10.11
C SER A 37 -0.36 -0.56 10.78
N HIS A 38 -0.80 -1.68 10.18
CA HIS A 38 -1.86 -2.53 10.73
C HIS A 38 -1.48 -3.23 12.03
N LEU A 39 -0.18 -3.47 12.27
CA LEU A 39 0.29 -4.09 13.52
C LEU A 39 0.09 -3.18 14.73
N HIS A 40 0.07 -1.86 14.54
CA HIS A 40 -0.15 -0.90 15.62
C HIS A 40 -1.54 -1.08 16.26
N HIS A 41 -2.54 -1.47 15.47
CA HIS A 41 -3.91 -1.69 15.95
C HIS A 41 -4.11 -2.99 16.76
N ILE A 42 -3.08 -3.83 16.92
CA ILE A 42 -3.18 -5.03 17.75
C ILE A 42 -3.52 -4.65 19.21
N PHE A 43 -2.92 -3.58 19.72
CA PHE A 43 -3.19 -3.10 21.08
C PHE A 43 -4.62 -2.58 21.24
N ASP A 44 -5.14 -1.87 20.24
CA ASP A 44 -6.52 -1.38 20.25
C ASP A 44 -7.53 -2.51 20.18
N ASP A 45 -7.24 -3.54 19.38
CA ASP A 45 -8.06 -4.75 19.29
C ASP A 45 -8.14 -5.49 20.63
N MET A 46 -7.01 -5.58 21.35
CA MET A 46 -6.97 -6.16 22.68
C MET A 46 -7.76 -5.32 23.70
N LYS A 47 -7.66 -3.99 23.64
CA LYS A 47 -8.45 -3.08 24.50
C LYS A 47 -9.96 -3.20 24.24
N ARG A 48 -10.35 -3.57 23.03
CA ARG A 48 -11.74 -3.82 22.61
C ARG A 48 -12.25 -5.22 22.95
N GLY A 49 -11.48 -6.01 23.70
CA GLY A 49 -11.88 -7.32 24.21
C GLY A 49 -11.55 -8.51 23.31
N LYS A 50 -10.83 -8.32 22.20
CA LYS A 50 -10.31 -9.45 21.41
C LYS A 50 -9.18 -10.15 22.17
N THR A 51 -9.12 -11.48 22.11
CA THR A 51 -7.97 -12.21 22.63
C THR A 51 -6.70 -11.85 21.86
N LYS A 52 -5.53 -11.98 22.49
CA LYS A 52 -4.22 -11.73 21.85
C LYS A 52 -4.09 -12.50 20.53
N GLN A 53 -4.47 -13.77 20.52
CA GLN A 53 -4.41 -14.62 19.33
C GLN A 53 -5.32 -14.10 18.20
N GLN A 54 -6.56 -13.73 18.51
CA GLN A 54 -7.49 -13.18 17.51
C GLN A 54 -7.03 -11.83 16.96
N ALA A 55 -6.54 -10.94 17.83
CA ALA A 55 -6.02 -9.63 17.43
C ALA A 55 -4.81 -9.77 16.50
N VAL A 56 -3.84 -10.62 16.87
CA VAL A 56 -2.67 -10.90 16.04
C VAL A 56 -3.07 -11.54 14.71
N LEU A 57 -3.87 -12.60 14.72
CA LEU A 57 -4.28 -13.29 13.50
C LEU A 57 -4.99 -12.36 12.51
N HIS A 58 -5.93 -11.54 13.01
CA HIS A 58 -6.67 -10.59 12.20
C HIS A 58 -5.75 -9.53 11.56
N ARG A 59 -4.83 -8.95 12.34
CA ARG A 59 -3.93 -7.90 11.85
C ARG A 59 -2.82 -8.43 10.95
N VAL A 60 -2.31 -9.64 11.21
CA VAL A 60 -1.35 -10.31 10.32
C VAL A 60 -2.01 -10.64 8.98
N PHE A 61 -3.26 -11.13 8.98
CA PHE A 61 -4.00 -11.36 7.74
C PHE A 61 -4.21 -10.05 6.97
N GLN A 62 -4.66 -9.00 7.64
CA GLN A 62 -4.87 -7.68 7.03
C GLN A 62 -3.57 -7.09 6.47
N MET A 63 -2.46 -7.19 7.21
CA MET A 63 -1.14 -6.79 6.77
C MET A 63 -0.70 -7.56 5.54
N THR A 64 -0.85 -8.89 5.54
CA THR A 64 -0.44 -9.77 4.43
C THR A 64 -1.24 -9.45 3.16
N TYR A 65 -2.55 -9.31 3.29
CA TYR A 65 -3.41 -8.93 2.18
C TYR A 65 -3.02 -7.56 1.61
N SER A 66 -2.83 -6.56 2.49
CA SER A 66 -2.46 -5.20 2.08
C SER A 66 -1.08 -5.13 1.44
N TYR A 67 -0.13 -5.95 1.91
CA TYR A 67 1.21 -6.08 1.34
C TYR A 67 1.17 -6.69 -0.06
N LEU A 68 0.53 -7.85 -0.23
CA LEU A 68 0.43 -8.54 -1.52
C LEU A 68 -0.32 -7.69 -2.55
N PHE A 69 -1.42 -7.07 -2.15
CA PHE A 69 -2.17 -6.15 -3.00
C PHE A 69 -1.32 -4.95 -3.42
N GLY A 70 -0.59 -4.34 -2.48
CA GLY A 70 0.29 -3.21 -2.77
C GLY A 70 1.46 -3.59 -3.69
N ALA A 71 2.12 -4.73 -3.44
CA ALA A 71 3.20 -5.24 -4.29
C ALA A 71 2.70 -5.51 -5.71
N TYR A 72 1.53 -6.13 -5.87
CA TYR A 72 0.91 -6.37 -7.17
C TYR A 72 0.56 -5.06 -7.89
N ALA A 73 -0.01 -4.09 -7.19
CA ALA A 73 -0.33 -2.77 -7.74
C ALA A 73 0.94 -2.02 -8.18
N THR A 74 2.01 -2.04 -7.38
CA THR A 74 3.30 -1.43 -7.74
C THR A 74 3.95 -2.17 -8.92
N PHE A 75 3.87 -3.50 -8.97
CA PHE A 75 4.35 -4.27 -10.11
C PHE A 75 3.63 -3.90 -11.39
N LEU A 76 2.29 -3.83 -11.36
CA LEU A 76 1.50 -3.34 -12.48
C LEU A 76 1.91 -1.91 -12.84
N PHE A 77 2.04 -1.01 -11.87
CA PHE A 77 2.46 0.38 -12.12
C PHE A 77 3.81 0.47 -12.84
N VAL A 78 4.80 -0.30 -12.40
CA VAL A 78 6.13 -0.38 -13.03
C VAL A 78 6.05 -0.92 -14.47
N ARG A 79 5.19 -1.92 -14.71
CA ARG A 79 5.03 -2.53 -16.05
C ARG A 79 4.17 -1.70 -17.01
N THR A 80 3.21 -0.94 -16.49
CA THR A 80 2.22 -0.19 -17.28
C THR A 80 2.52 1.32 -17.32
N GLY A 81 3.72 1.72 -16.86
CA GLY A 81 4.12 3.06 -16.39
C GLY A 81 3.85 4.28 -17.27
N GLU A 82 3.23 4.14 -18.44
CA GLU A 82 2.83 5.25 -19.30
C GLU A 82 1.39 5.71 -19.02
N TYR A 83 0.45 4.81 -18.74
CA TYR A 83 -0.98 5.19 -18.61
C TYR A 83 -1.30 5.96 -17.32
N LEU A 84 -0.66 5.63 -16.19
CA LEU A 84 -0.88 6.36 -14.93
C LEU A 84 -0.02 7.62 -14.81
N LYS A 85 1.15 7.71 -15.45
CA LYS A 85 1.88 8.98 -15.60
C LYS A 85 1.01 10.00 -16.33
N ILE A 86 0.31 9.58 -17.38
CA ILE A 86 -0.63 10.44 -18.11
C ILE A 86 -1.77 10.87 -17.20
N LEU A 87 -2.36 9.96 -16.40
CA LEU A 87 -3.48 10.28 -15.49
C LEU A 87 -3.09 11.23 -14.33
N LEU A 88 -1.84 11.15 -13.84
CA LEU A 88 -1.27 12.08 -12.85
C LEU A 88 -0.88 13.42 -13.48
N ASN A 89 -0.30 13.41 -14.69
CA ASN A 89 0.03 14.63 -15.44
C ASN A 89 -1.23 15.37 -15.93
N HIS A 90 -2.36 14.68 -16.10
CA HIS A 90 -3.63 15.30 -16.55
C HIS A 90 -4.34 16.16 -15.48
N ASN A 91 -3.75 16.34 -14.30
CA ASN A 91 -4.20 17.34 -13.31
C ASN A 91 -3.25 18.56 -13.23
N THR A 92 -2.32 18.72 -14.19
CA THR A 92 -1.38 19.86 -14.26
C THR A 92 -1.68 20.79 -15.43
N PHE A 93 -2.95 21.15 -15.61
CA PHE A 93 -3.35 22.40 -16.26
C PHE A 93 -4.27 23.15 -15.31
N ALA A 94 -3.65 23.93 -14.42
CA ALA A 94 -4.22 25.11 -13.79
C ALA A 94 -3.24 26.25 -14.04
#